data_AF-A0A354TAU1-F1
#
_entry.id   AF-A0A354TAU1-F1
#
_cell.length_a   1.000
_cell.length_b   1.000
_cell.length_c   1.000
_cell.angle_alpha   90.00
_cell.angle_beta   90.00
_cell.angle_gamma   90.00
#
_symmetry.space_group_name_H-M   'P 1'
#
loop_
_entity.id
_entity.type
_entity.pdbx_description
1 polymer ?
#
loop_
_entity_poly.entity_id
_entity_poly.type
_entity_poly.pdbx_seq_one_letter_code
_entity_poly.pdbx_strand_id
1 'polypeptide(L)'
;MHDTPTLPEKEFRSHAPGYWFDKNIAPADWNSAAWQLRNRITTLKQLEEHLTLSEEERAGVLLSGNKLAMAITPHYFNLMDAEDPGCPIRRQVIPRIEETWEDPDEMSDPCGEDSHMPVPGLVHRYPDRVLFLVTDRCASYCRYCTRS
;
A
#
# COMPACT_ATOMS: atom_id res chain seq x y z
N MET A 1 16.01 41.85 -6.98
CA MET A 1 15.79 40.73 -7.91
C MET A 1 16.37 39.50 -7.25
N HIS A 2 15.52 38.64 -6.69
CA HIS A 2 15.97 37.34 -6.20
C HIS A 2 15.77 36.35 -7.35
N ASP A 3 16.88 35.77 -7.79
CA ASP A 3 16.94 34.72 -8.79
C ASP A 3 16.37 33.45 -8.15
N THR A 4 15.16 33.05 -8.56
CA THR A 4 14.58 31.78 -8.10
C THR A 4 15.26 30.66 -8.88
N PRO A 5 15.93 29.70 -8.23
CA PRO A 5 16.57 28.60 -8.94
C PRO A 5 15.51 27.80 -9.67
N THR A 6 15.58 27.75 -11.00
CA THR A 6 14.80 26.82 -11.81
C THR A 6 15.27 25.41 -11.48
N LEU A 7 14.44 24.66 -10.73
CA LEU A 7 14.67 23.24 -10.52
C LEU A 7 14.67 22.54 -11.89
N PRO A 8 15.62 21.63 -12.17
CA PRO A 8 15.64 20.92 -13.44
C PRO A 8 14.31 20.20 -13.66
N GLU A 9 13.74 20.33 -14.86
CA GLU A 9 12.54 19.61 -15.24
C GLU A 9 12.79 18.11 -15.08
N LYS A 10 11.99 17.46 -14.24
CA LYS A 10 12.05 16.01 -14.08
C LYS A 10 11.41 15.36 -15.30
N GLU A 11 12.20 14.62 -16.05
CA GLU A 11 11.70 13.80 -17.16
C GLU A 11 10.71 12.75 -16.64
N PHE A 12 9.53 12.65 -17.26
CA PHE A 12 8.54 11.65 -16.90
C PHE A 12 9.01 10.26 -17.35
N ARG A 13 9.31 9.38 -16.40
CA ARG A 13 9.58 7.97 -16.66
C ARG A 13 8.31 7.15 -16.44
N SER A 14 7.76 6.59 -17.51
CA SER A 14 6.66 5.63 -17.40
C SER A 14 7.15 4.35 -16.74
N HIS A 15 6.42 3.90 -15.72
CA HIS A 15 6.62 2.60 -15.08
C HIS A 15 5.62 1.55 -15.62
N ALA A 16 4.94 1.85 -16.74
CA ALA A 16 3.99 0.95 -17.39
C ALA A 16 4.60 0.25 -18.62
N PRO A 17 4.37 -1.06 -18.82
CA PRO A 17 3.76 -2.02 -17.91
C PRO A 17 4.78 -2.61 -16.90
N GLY A 18 6.03 -2.12 -16.92
CA GLY A 18 7.12 -2.59 -16.04
C GLY A 18 7.33 -4.09 -16.17
N TYR A 19 7.25 -4.82 -15.05
CA TYR A 19 7.45 -6.28 -15.00
C TYR A 19 6.38 -7.10 -15.74
N TRP A 20 5.32 -6.50 -16.28
CA TRP A 20 4.25 -7.18 -17.02
C TRP A 20 4.38 -7.10 -18.55
N PHE A 21 5.53 -6.67 -19.08
CA PHE A 21 5.72 -6.48 -20.53
C PHE A 21 5.60 -7.80 -21.32
N ASP A 22 6.04 -8.91 -20.74
CA ASP A 22 6.06 -10.25 -21.32
C ASP A 22 4.67 -10.88 -21.43
N LYS A 23 3.69 -10.35 -20.66
CA LYS A 23 2.30 -10.83 -20.63
C LYS A 23 1.42 -10.26 -21.74
N ASN A 24 1.98 -9.48 -22.69
CA ASN A 24 1.26 -8.87 -23.81
C ASN A 24 -0.02 -8.12 -23.38
N ILE A 25 0.08 -7.33 -22.32
CA ILE A 25 -1.07 -6.63 -21.74
C ILE A 25 -1.41 -5.43 -22.62
N ALA A 26 -2.66 -5.37 -23.08
CA ALA A 26 -3.13 -4.24 -23.87
C ALA A 26 -3.07 -2.95 -23.02
N PRO A 27 -2.70 -1.79 -23.59
CA PRO A 27 -2.67 -0.52 -22.85
C PRO A 27 -4.01 -0.17 -22.19
N ALA A 28 -5.13 -0.53 -22.82
CA ALA A 28 -6.47 -0.34 -22.27
C ALA A 28 -6.70 -1.16 -20.98
N ASP A 29 -6.15 -2.37 -20.90
CA ASP A 29 -6.20 -3.19 -19.69
C ASP A 29 -5.32 -2.61 -18.60
N TRP A 30 -4.09 -2.21 -18.93
CA TRP A 30 -3.20 -1.58 -17.95
C TRP A 30 -3.83 -0.33 -17.31
N ASN A 31 -4.50 0.49 -18.12
CA ASN A 31 -5.19 1.71 -17.68
C ASN A 31 -6.55 1.44 -17.01
N SER A 32 -6.98 0.18 -16.89
CA SER A 32 -8.24 -0.19 -16.24
C SER A 32 -8.05 -0.43 -14.75
N ALA A 33 -8.74 0.35 -13.91
CA ALA A 33 -8.75 0.15 -12.46
C ALA A 33 -9.23 -1.27 -12.08
N ALA A 34 -10.22 -1.81 -12.81
CA ALA A 34 -10.71 -3.17 -12.59
C ALA A 34 -9.63 -4.22 -12.88
N TRP A 35 -8.83 -4.02 -13.92
CA TRP A 35 -7.71 -4.91 -14.22
C TRP A 35 -6.61 -4.82 -13.15
N GLN A 36 -6.24 -3.62 -12.72
CA GLN A 36 -5.25 -3.41 -11.64
C GLN A 36 -5.70 -4.09 -10.33
N LEU A 37 -6.98 -4.00 -9.97
CA LEU A 37 -7.55 -4.64 -8.78
C LEU A 37 -7.58 -6.17 -8.86
N ARG A 38 -7.83 -6.74 -10.05
CA ARG A 38 -7.84 -8.20 -10.27
C ARG A 38 -6.43 -8.81 -10.25
N ASN A 39 -5.42 -8.05 -10.65
CA ASN A 39 -4.05 -8.54 -10.81
C ASN A 39 -3.12 -8.11 -9.66
N ARG A 40 -3.67 -7.86 -8.48
CA ARG A 40 -2.88 -7.49 -7.31
C ARG A 40 -1.90 -8.59 -6.91
N ILE A 41 -0.73 -8.17 -6.46
CA ILE A 41 0.28 -9.02 -5.86
C ILE A 41 -0.16 -9.27 -4.42
N THR A 42 -0.38 -10.54 -4.05
CA THR A 42 -0.93 -10.93 -2.75
C THR A 42 -0.16 -12.06 -2.08
N THR A 43 0.90 -12.58 -2.71
CA THR A 43 1.68 -13.71 -2.21
C THR A 43 3.17 -13.39 -2.18
N LEU A 44 3.90 -14.04 -1.27
CA LEU A 44 5.37 -13.92 -1.20
C LEU A 44 6.03 -14.26 -2.53
N LYS A 45 5.62 -15.37 -3.15
CA LYS A 45 6.17 -15.83 -4.44
C LYS A 45 6.10 -14.75 -5.52
N GLN A 46 4.96 -14.05 -5.63
CA GLN A 46 4.79 -12.99 -6.63
C GLN A 46 5.69 -11.77 -6.36
N LEU A 47 6.03 -11.48 -5.10
CA LEU A 47 7.03 -10.44 -4.79
C LEU A 47 8.42 -10.88 -5.26
N GLU A 48 8.80 -12.12 -4.92
CA GLU A 48 10.12 -12.69 -5.23
C GLU A 48 10.38 -12.89 -6.72
N GLU A 49 9.33 -12.88 -7.56
CA GLU A 49 9.47 -12.92 -9.02
C GLU A 49 10.20 -11.68 -9.57
N HIS A 50 10.13 -10.54 -8.87
CA HIS A 50 10.61 -9.25 -9.38
C HIS A 50 11.37 -8.38 -8.37
N LEU A 51 11.36 -8.71 -7.09
CA LEU A 51 12.09 -7.98 -6.04
C LEU A 51 13.09 -8.90 -5.34
N THR A 52 14.26 -8.35 -5.03
CA THR A 52 15.16 -8.91 -4.02
C THR A 52 14.65 -8.50 -2.66
N LEU A 53 14.03 -9.43 -1.93
CA LEU A 53 13.48 -9.18 -0.59
C LEU A 53 14.56 -9.29 0.49
N SER A 54 14.51 -8.37 1.44
CA SER A 54 15.25 -8.49 2.71
C SER A 54 14.69 -9.60 3.59
N GLU A 55 15.47 -10.05 4.57
CA GLU A 55 15.01 -11.06 5.54
C GLU A 55 13.80 -10.56 6.32
N GLU A 56 13.78 -9.26 6.67
CA GLU A 56 12.68 -8.62 7.40
C GLU A 56 11.40 -8.55 6.57
N GLU A 57 11.48 -8.23 5.27
CA GLU A 57 10.32 -8.25 4.37
C GLU A 57 9.79 -9.67 4.18
N ARG A 58 10.69 -10.64 3.94
CA ARG A 58 10.31 -12.05 3.78
C ARG A 58 9.62 -12.58 5.03
N ALA A 59 10.23 -12.35 6.20
CA ALA A 59 9.67 -12.74 7.49
C ALA A 59 8.34 -12.01 7.75
N GLY A 60 8.26 -10.71 7.44
CA GLY A 60 7.04 -9.92 7.53
C GLY A 60 5.89 -10.53 6.73
N VAL A 61 6.10 -10.87 5.46
CA VAL A 61 5.04 -11.45 4.61
C VAL A 61 4.59 -12.83 5.12
N LEU A 62 5.51 -13.62 5.70
CA LEU A 62 5.19 -14.94 6.25
C LEU A 62 4.49 -14.86 7.62
N LEU A 63 4.88 -13.88 8.44
CA LEU A 63 4.50 -13.78 9.86
C LEU A 63 3.47 -12.69 10.13
N SER A 64 3.15 -11.81 9.18
CA SER A 64 2.13 -10.76 9.33
C SER A 64 0.75 -11.32 9.67
N GLY A 65 0.55 -12.63 9.48
CA GLY A 65 -0.62 -13.36 9.92
C GLY A 65 -1.91 -12.73 9.41
N ASN A 66 -2.85 -12.50 10.33
CA ASN A 66 -4.17 -11.93 10.04
C ASN A 66 -4.28 -10.44 10.39
N LYS A 67 -3.19 -9.71 10.74
CA LYS A 67 -3.28 -8.28 11.10
C LYS A 67 -3.78 -7.46 9.91
N LEU A 68 -2.95 -7.32 8.87
CA LEU A 68 -3.32 -6.61 7.65
C LEU A 68 -2.91 -7.41 6.42
N ALA A 69 -3.89 -7.77 5.59
CA ALA A 69 -3.66 -8.48 4.34
C ALA A 69 -2.69 -7.72 3.43
N MET A 70 -1.84 -8.45 2.70
CA MET A 70 -1.01 -7.86 1.66
C MET A 70 -1.74 -7.88 0.32
N ALA A 71 -1.87 -6.71 -0.30
CA ALA A 71 -2.31 -6.58 -1.68
C ALA A 71 -1.71 -5.32 -2.28
N ILE A 72 -1.08 -5.45 -3.45
CA ILE A 72 -0.37 -4.35 -4.13
C ILE A 72 -0.80 -4.34 -5.58
N THR A 73 -1.23 -3.21 -6.14
CA THR A 73 -1.56 -3.14 -7.58
C THR A 73 -0.30 -3.26 -8.44
N PRO A 74 -0.39 -3.83 -9.66
CA PRO A 74 0.74 -3.86 -10.61
C PRO A 74 1.40 -2.50 -10.82
N HIS A 75 0.58 -1.44 -10.97
CA HIS A 75 1.12 -0.08 -11.12
C HIS A 75 1.94 0.36 -9.89
N TYR A 76 1.41 0.18 -8.67
CA TYR A 76 2.11 0.60 -7.47
C TYR A 76 3.39 -0.21 -7.23
N PHE A 77 3.35 -1.50 -7.56
CA PHE A 77 4.51 -2.39 -7.51
C PHE A 77 5.63 -1.93 -8.44
N ASN A 78 5.32 -1.49 -9.66
CA ASN A 78 6.33 -1.00 -10.60
C ASN A 78 7.02 0.31 -10.17
N LEU A 79 6.53 1.00 -9.14
CA LEU A 79 7.20 2.19 -8.60
C LEU A 79 8.31 1.84 -7.60
N MET A 80 8.46 0.56 -7.25
CA MET A 80 9.45 0.09 -6.29
C MET A 80 10.81 -0.08 -6.96
N ASP A 81 11.87 0.19 -6.18
CA ASP A 81 13.20 -0.26 -6.54
C ASP A 81 13.35 -1.74 -6.15
N ALA A 82 13.75 -2.59 -7.09
CA ALA A 82 13.86 -4.03 -6.87
C ALA A 82 14.97 -4.43 -5.91
N GLU A 83 16.05 -3.64 -5.85
CA GLU A 83 17.27 -3.98 -5.14
C GLU A 83 17.47 -3.15 -3.86
N ASP A 84 16.72 -2.05 -3.70
CA ASP A 84 16.81 -1.21 -2.51
C ASP A 84 15.74 -1.57 -1.45
N PRO A 85 16.10 -2.28 -0.35
CA PRO A 85 15.18 -2.52 0.77
C PRO A 85 14.80 -1.22 1.50
N GLY A 86 15.59 -0.15 1.34
CA GLY A 86 15.29 1.18 1.84
C GLY A 86 14.26 1.95 1.01
N CYS A 87 13.78 1.39 -0.11
CA CYS A 87 12.86 2.07 -1.01
C CYS A 87 11.62 2.57 -0.25
N PRO A 88 11.31 3.88 -0.31
CA PRO A 88 10.20 4.45 0.44
C PRO A 88 8.83 3.94 -0.03
N ILE A 89 8.73 3.46 -1.27
CA ILE A 89 7.49 2.86 -1.79
C ILE A 89 7.28 1.46 -1.22
N ARG A 90 8.33 0.62 -1.17
CA ARG A 90 8.27 -0.72 -0.57
C ARG A 90 7.81 -0.67 0.87
N ARG A 91 8.41 0.23 1.67
CA ARG A 91 8.07 0.44 3.09
C ARG A 91 6.61 0.77 3.34
N GLN A 92 5.89 1.27 2.35
CA GLN A 92 4.49 1.61 2.49
C GLN A 92 3.53 0.44 2.28
N VAL A 93 3.94 -0.63 1.60
CA VAL A 93 3.00 -1.69 1.17
C VAL A 93 3.53 -3.12 1.30
N ILE A 94 4.83 -3.34 1.44
CA ILE A 94 5.42 -4.65 1.72
C ILE A 94 5.48 -4.85 3.24
N PRO A 95 4.85 -5.91 3.78
CA PRO A 95 4.94 -6.27 5.19
C PRO A 95 6.38 -6.41 5.66
N ARG A 96 6.67 -5.97 6.87
CA ARG A 96 7.95 -6.27 7.55
C ARG A 96 7.73 -6.88 8.92
N ILE A 97 8.72 -7.61 9.41
CA ILE A 97 8.62 -8.34 10.68
C ILE A 97 8.35 -7.42 11.88
N GLU A 98 8.74 -6.16 11.81
CA GLU A 98 8.54 -5.20 12.89
C GLU A 98 7.05 -4.93 13.17
N GLU A 99 6.16 -5.21 12.22
CA GLU A 99 4.70 -5.11 12.44
C GLU A 99 4.13 -6.16 13.40
N THR A 100 4.91 -7.21 13.71
CA THR A 100 4.54 -8.19 14.73
C THR A 100 4.99 -7.76 16.13
N TRP A 101 5.76 -6.68 16.25
CA TRP A 101 6.12 -6.11 17.54
C TRP A 101 4.94 -5.30 18.05
N GLU A 102 4.71 -5.34 19.36
CA GLU A 102 3.66 -4.58 20.03
C GLU A 102 4.32 -3.63 21.01
N ASP A 103 3.99 -2.34 20.91
CA ASP A 103 4.34 -1.34 21.91
C ASP A 103 3.24 -1.26 22.99
N PRO A 104 3.59 -1.09 24.29
CA PRO A 104 2.60 -0.93 25.35
C PRO A 104 1.58 0.21 25.15
N ASP A 105 1.94 1.23 24.36
CA ASP A 105 1.06 2.35 24.03
C ASP A 105 0.21 2.12 22.77
N GLU A 106 0.33 0.96 22.10
CA GLU A 106 -0.54 0.60 20.98
C GLU A 106 -2.00 0.41 21.40
N MET A 107 -2.90 0.84 20.53
CA MET A 107 -4.35 0.72 20.71
C MET A 107 -4.96 0.11 19.46
N SER A 108 -5.97 -0.76 19.63
CA SER A 108 -6.72 -1.32 18.49
C SER A 108 -7.53 -0.27 17.74
N ASP A 109 -8.02 0.74 18.46
CA ASP A 109 -8.76 1.88 17.90
C ASP A 109 -8.12 3.18 18.42
N PRO A 110 -6.94 3.56 17.88
CA PRO A 110 -6.22 4.74 18.34
C PRO A 110 -6.95 6.03 17.97
N CYS A 111 -7.83 5.95 16.96
CA CYS A 111 -8.66 7.06 16.57
C CYS A 111 -9.91 7.16 17.44
N GLY A 112 -10.43 6.12 18.07
CA GLY A 112 -11.70 6.12 18.79
C GLY A 112 -12.90 6.14 17.83
N GLU A 113 -12.83 5.42 16.72
CA GLU A 113 -13.90 5.33 15.73
C GLU A 113 -15.09 4.50 16.25
N ASP A 114 -14.81 3.39 16.92
CA ASP A 114 -15.84 2.44 17.36
C ASP A 114 -16.71 3.01 18.49
N SER A 115 -16.10 3.72 19.45
CA SER A 115 -16.83 4.36 20.56
C SER A 115 -17.74 5.50 20.11
N HIS A 116 -17.49 6.04 18.90
CA HIS A 116 -18.25 7.14 18.31
C HIS A 116 -19.15 6.68 17.15
N MET A 117 -19.45 5.37 17.09
CA MET A 117 -20.24 4.75 16.03
C MET A 117 -21.70 4.53 16.49
N PRO A 118 -22.64 5.48 16.29
CA PRO A 118 -24.05 5.29 16.67
C PRO A 118 -24.72 4.12 15.94
N VAL A 119 -24.27 3.81 14.72
CA VAL A 119 -24.68 2.63 13.95
C VAL A 119 -23.48 2.09 13.16
N PRO A 120 -23.40 0.77 12.90
CA PRO A 120 -22.28 0.18 12.17
C PRO A 120 -21.93 0.91 10.87
N GLY A 121 -20.66 1.27 10.72
CA GLY A 121 -20.13 1.96 9.54
C GLY A 121 -20.29 3.48 9.52
N LEU A 122 -20.99 4.10 10.49
CA LEU A 122 -21.13 5.55 10.57
C LEU A 122 -20.53 6.08 11.87
N VAL A 123 -19.43 6.82 11.78
CA VAL A 123 -18.73 7.44 12.92
C VAL A 123 -19.15 8.90 13.03
N HIS A 124 -19.71 9.30 14.18
CA HIS A 124 -20.19 10.66 14.46
C HIS A 124 -19.53 11.21 15.72
N ARG A 125 -18.25 11.59 15.59
CA ARG A 125 -17.48 12.20 16.71
C ARG A 125 -17.75 13.68 16.90
N TYR A 126 -17.92 14.39 15.79
CA TYR A 126 -18.00 15.85 15.79
C TYR A 126 -19.44 16.31 15.56
N PRO A 127 -19.87 17.45 16.13
CA PRO A 127 -21.29 17.85 16.10
C PRO A 127 -21.92 17.95 14.70
N ASP A 128 -21.13 18.35 13.69
CA ASP A 128 -21.61 18.81 12.39
C ASP A 128 -21.17 17.95 11.19
N ARG A 129 -20.50 16.82 11.42
CA ARG A 129 -19.99 15.96 10.35
C ARG A 129 -19.83 14.50 10.78
N VAL A 130 -19.91 13.61 9.81
CA VAL A 130 -19.80 12.16 9.99
C VAL A 130 -18.76 11.59 9.04
N LEU A 131 -18.17 10.45 9.42
CA LEU A 131 -17.41 9.58 8.54
C LEU A 131 -18.28 8.36 8.23
N PHE A 132 -18.46 8.05 6.94
CA PHE A 132 -19.22 6.89 6.49
C PHE A 132 -18.31 5.89 5.80
N LEU A 133 -18.18 4.70 6.36
CA LEU A 133 -17.37 3.59 5.86
C LEU A 133 -18.16 2.83 4.79
N VAL A 134 -17.93 3.19 3.52
CA VAL A 134 -18.63 2.60 2.37
C VAL A 134 -17.95 1.32 1.88
N THR A 135 -16.65 1.16 2.16
CA THR A 135 -15.87 -0.03 1.81
C THR A 135 -14.69 -0.21 2.76
N ASP A 136 -14.35 -1.46 3.01
CA ASP A 136 -13.17 -1.95 3.72
C ASP A 136 -12.05 -2.40 2.76
N ARG A 137 -12.25 -2.25 1.45
CA ARG A 137 -11.32 -2.73 0.41
C ARG A 137 -10.49 -1.59 -0.15
N CYS A 138 -9.18 -1.69 0.03
CA CYS A 138 -8.22 -0.79 -0.61
C CYS A 138 -7.63 -1.42 -1.88
N ALA A 139 -7.24 -0.59 -2.85
CA ALA A 139 -6.51 -1.06 -4.03
C ALA A 139 -5.14 -1.61 -3.63
N SER A 140 -4.48 -0.99 -2.66
CA SER A 140 -3.32 -1.55 -1.99
C SER A 140 -3.40 -1.27 -0.50
N TYR A 141 -2.93 -2.19 0.33
CA TYR A 141 -3.01 -2.05 1.78
C TYR A 141 -1.73 -1.41 2.31
N CYS A 142 -1.87 -0.18 2.81
CA CYS A 142 -0.76 0.57 3.39
C CYS A 142 -0.33 -0.05 4.73
N ARG A 143 0.96 -0.28 4.96
CA ARG A 143 1.50 -0.84 6.22
C ARG A 143 1.42 0.11 7.43
N TYR A 144 0.95 1.33 7.20
CA TYR A 144 0.67 2.35 8.22
C TYR A 144 -0.83 2.66 8.33
N CYS A 145 -1.69 1.73 7.90
CA CYS A 145 -3.14 1.91 7.96
C CYS A 145 -3.60 2.05 9.41
N THR A 146 -4.31 3.13 9.75
CA THR A 146 -4.90 3.33 11.09
C THR A 146 -6.21 2.55 11.28
N ARG A 147 -6.57 1.68 10.34
CA ARG A 147 -7.80 0.88 10.27
C ARG A 147 -7.48 -0.56 9.85
N SER A 148 -6.37 -1.10 10.37
CA SER A 148 -5.86 -2.45 10.11
C SER A 148 -6.39 -3.47 11.09
#